data_AF-A0A0C7P3N0-F1
#
_entry.id   AF-A0A0C7P3N0-F1
#
_cell.length_a   1.000
_cell.length_b   1.000
_cell.length_c   1.000
_cell.angle_alpha   90.00
_cell.angle_beta   90.00
_cell.angle_gamma   90.00
#
_symmetry.space_group_name_H-M   'P 1'
#
loop_
_entity.id
_entity.type
_entity.pdbx_description
1 polymer ?
#
loop_
_entity_poly.entity_id
_entity_poly.type
_entity_poly.pdbx_seq_one_letter_code
_entity_poly.pdbx_strand_id
1 'polypeptide(L)' 'MLLALIFIIFFMVYQIMRLVMYYHSLKNEYESLASKKIELQKKIEEREQIISSLEDELKKKGVLLNDGGFYQMDIHNIP' A
#
# COMPACT_ATOMS: atom_id res chain seq x y z
N MET A 1 14.89 -27.31 -46.63
CA MET A 1 14.93 -28.03 -45.34
C MET A 1 15.91 -27.40 -44.35
N LEU A 2 17.23 -27.40 -44.60
CA LEU A 2 18.24 -26.89 -43.67
C LEU A 2 18.03 -25.41 -43.27
N LEU A 3 17.80 -24.52 -44.25
CA LEU A 3 17.56 -23.10 -43.99
C LEU A 3 16.29 -22.84 -43.15
N ALA A 4 15.24 -23.64 -43.37
CA ALA A 4 14.01 -23.55 -42.58
C ALA A 4 14.25 -23.97 -41.12
N LEU A 5 15.05 -25.02 -40.89
CA LEU A 5 15.44 -25.44 -39.54
C LEU A 5 16.26 -24.36 -38.81
N ILE A 6 17.21 -23.72 -39.49
CA ILE A 6 18.01 -22.63 -38.92
C ILE A 6 17.10 -21.45 -38.52
N PHE A 7 16.15 -21.09 -39.37
CA PHE A 7 15.18 -20.03 -39.07
C PHE A 7 14.32 -20.36 -37.86
N ILE A 8 13.82 -21.61 -37.76
CA ILE A 8 13.02 -22.05 -36.61
C ILE A 8 13.85 -21.98 -35.32
N ILE A 9 15.11 -22.42 -35.34
CA ILE A 9 15.99 -22.34 -34.18
C ILE A 9 16.20 -20.88 -33.75
N PHE A 10 16.51 -19.99 -34.68
CA PHE A 10 16.70 -18.57 -34.39
C PHE A 10 15.41 -17.95 -33.81
N PHE A 11 14.26 -18.26 -34.40
CA PHE A 11 12.97 -17.81 -33.89
C PHE A 11 12.72 -18.32 -32.46
N MET A 12 12.98 -19.59 -32.18
CA MET A 12 12.80 -20.16 -30.84
C MET A 12 13.71 -19.49 -29.80
N VAL A 13 14.97 -19.23 -30.14
CA VAL A 13 15.89 -18.49 -29.26
C VAL A 13 15.37 -17.08 -28.97
N TYR A 14 14.90 -16.37 -30.00
CA TYR A 14 14.28 -15.05 -29.82
C TYR A 14 13.04 -15.11 -28.92
N GLN A 15 12.17 -16.11 -29.11
CA GLN A 15 10.97 -16.29 -28.28
C GLN A 15 11.33 -16.53 -26.80
N ILE A 16 12.36 -17.35 -26.54
CA ILE A 16 12.84 -17.62 -25.18
C ILE A 16 13.40 -16.35 -24.54
N MET A 17 14.26 -15.60 -25.25
CA MET A 17 14.79 -14.33 -24.74
C MET A 17 13.67 -13.34 -24.42
N ARG A 18 12.68 -13.22 -25.30
CA ARG A 18 11.52 -12.36 -25.09
C ARG A 18 10.73 -12.77 -23.84
N LEU A 19 10.49 -14.06 -23.65
CA LEU A 19 9.79 -14.58 -22.48
C LEU A 19 10.55 -14.29 -21.18
N VAL A 20 11.88 -14.47 -21.18
CA VAL A 20 12.73 -14.16 -20.03
C VAL A 20 12.67 -12.67 -19.68
N MET A 21 12.73 -11.77 -20.67
CA MET A 21 12.59 -10.33 -20.44
C MET A 21 11.23 -9.98 -19.82
N TYR A 22 10.14 -10.56 -20.34
CA TYR A 22 8.81 -10.34 -19.76
C TYR A 22 8.70 -10.83 -18.32
N TYR A 23 9.26 -12.01 -18.03
CA TYR A 23 9.29 -12.54 -16.68
C TYR A 23 10.03 -11.61 -15.71
N HIS A 24 11.20 -11.10 -16.10
CA HIS A 24 11.95 -10.17 -15.25
C HIS A 24 11.23 -8.84 -15.05
N SER A 25 10.62 -8.28 -16.10
CA SER A 25 9.81 -7.06 -15.97
C SER A 25 8.66 -7.27 -14.99
N LEU A 26 7.92 -8.37 -15.13
CA LEU A 26 6.80 -8.69 -14.28
C LEU A 26 7.23 -8.92 -12.83
N LYS A 27 8.34 -9.64 -12.61
CA LYS A 27 8.92 -9.83 -11.27
C LYS A 27 9.24 -8.50 -10.59
N ASN A 28 9.87 -7.57 -11.32
CA ASN A 28 10.24 -6.26 -10.80
C ASN A 28 8.99 -5.43 -10.46
N GLU A 29 7.95 -5.47 -11.29
CA GLU A 29 6.68 -4.80 -11.01
C GLU A 29 6.01 -5.34 -9.74
N TYR A 30 5.99 -6.67 -9.55
CA TYR A 30 5.47 -7.28 -8.34
C TYR A 30 6.26 -6.90 -7.09
N GLU A 31 7.59 -6.89 -7.16
CA GLU A 31 8.44 -6.49 -6.03
C GLU A 31 8.24 -5.01 -5.67
N SER A 32 8.11 -4.14 -6.69
CA SER A 32 7.77 -2.73 -6.48
C SER A 32 6.40 -2.56 -5.82
N LEU A 33 5.40 -3.30 -6.29
CA LEU A 33 4.05 -3.27 -5.72
C LEU A 33 4.02 -3.77 -4.28
N ALA A 34 4.73 -4.84 -3.97
CA ALA A 34 4.85 -5.36 -2.61
C ALA A 34 5.51 -4.33 -1.68
N SER A 35 6.56 -3.65 -2.16
CA SER A 35 7.24 -2.59 -1.40
C SER A 35 6.30 -1.40 -1.13
N LYS A 36 5.54 -0.96 -2.13
CA LYS A 36 4.53 0.11 -1.97
C LYS A 36 3.43 -0.29 -0.99
N LYS A 37 3.00 -1.55 -0.99
CA LYS A 37 2.01 -2.06 -0.04
C LYS A 37 2.52 -1.95 1.40
N ILE A 38 3.77 -2.35 1.65
CA ILE A 38 4.41 -2.25 2.97
C ILE A 38 4.50 -0.78 3.41
N GLU A 39 4.92 0.12 2.51
CA GLU A 39 5.00 1.55 2.79
C GLU A 39 3.63 2.15 3.16
N LEU A 40 2.59 1.81 2.40
CA LEU A 40 1.23 2.28 2.68
C LEU A 40 0.70 1.74 4.00
N GLN A 41 0.97 0.47 4.32
CA GLN A 41 0.54 -0.13 5.57
C GLN A 41 1.21 0.56 6.77
N LYS A 42 2.51 0.83 6.68
CA LYS A 42 3.23 1.60 7.70
C LYS A 42 2.63 3.01 7.89
N LYS A 43 2.30 3.70 6.80
CA LYS A 43 1.64 5.03 6.88
C LYS A 43 0.25 4.97 7.51
N ILE A 44 -0.49 3.88 7.31
CA ILE A 44 -1.79 3.67 7.96
C ILE A 44 -1.58 3.48 9.47
N GLU A 45 -0.66 2.60 9.87
CA GLU A 45 -0.35 2.35 11.28
C GLU A 45 0.12 3.62 12.00
N GLU A 46 0.98 4.43 11.37
CA GLU A 46 1.41 5.73 11.91
C GLU A 46 0.21 6.69 12.09
N ARG A 47 -0.71 6.73 11.13
CA ARG A 47 -1.92 7.56 11.22
C ARG A 47 -2.87 7.08 12.32
N GLU A 48 -3.07 5.78 12.44
CA GLU A 48 -3.90 5.19 13.50
C GLU A 48 -3.33 5.50 14.89
N GLN A 49 -2.01 5.44 15.07
CA GLN A 49 -1.36 5.84 16.32
C GLN A 49 -1.57 7.33 16.64
N ILE A 50 -1.43 8.20 15.66
CA ILE A 50 -1.68 9.64 15.83
C ILE A 50 -3.15 9.88 16.19
N ILE A 51 -4.09 9.24 15.49
CA ILE A 51 -5.52 9.36 15.79
C ILE A 51 -5.81 8.90 17.20
N SER A 52 -5.33 7.71 17.60
CA SER A 52 -5.50 7.20 18.97
C SER A 52 -4.93 8.16 20.01
N SER A 53 -3.75 8.74 19.77
CA SER A 53 -3.16 9.73 20.68
C SER A 53 -4.02 11.00 20.78
N LEU A 54 -4.56 11.48 19.67
CA LEU A 54 -5.43 12.65 19.64
C LEU A 54 -6.76 12.36 20.35
N GLU A 55 -7.34 11.18 20.14
CA GLU A 55 -8.55 10.75 20.85
C GLU A 55 -8.34 10.70 22.36
N ASP A 56 -7.20 10.20 22.82
CA ASP A 56 -6.86 10.16 24.23
C ASP A 56 -6.65 11.56 24.82
N GLU A 57 -6.01 12.48 24.09
CA GLU A 57 -5.89 13.88 24.50
C GLU A 57 -7.25 14.59 24.57
N LEU A 58 -8.14 14.33 23.60
CA LEU A 58 -9.49 14.88 23.58
C LEU A 58 -10.33 14.36 24.74
N LYS A 59 -10.26 13.05 25.05
CA LYS A 59 -10.90 12.46 26.22
C LYS A 59 -10.40 13.07 27.53
N LYS A 60 -9.08 13.29 27.67
CA LYS A 60 -8.50 13.98 28.84
C LYS A 60 -9.03 15.40 29.01
N LYS A 61 -9.37 16.07 27.91
CA LYS A 61 -9.97 17.41 27.88
C LYS A 61 -11.49 17.40 28.05
N GLY A 62 -12.11 16.22 28.29
CA GLY A 62 -13.55 16.09 28.51
C GLY A 62 -14.39 16.07 27.22
N VAL A 63 -13.77 15.91 26.05
CA VAL A 63 -14.48 15.77 24.77
C VAL A 63 -14.84 14.30 24.57
N LEU A 64 -16.14 14.00 24.53
CA LEU A 64 -16.64 12.65 24.23
C LEU A 64 -16.84 12.52 22.72
N LEU A 65 -16.07 11.63 22.10
CA LEU A 65 -16.19 11.29 20.69
C LEU A 65 -17.17 10.11 20.57
N ASN A 66 -18.41 10.38 20.16
CA ASN A 66 -19.37 9.36 19.72
C ASN A 66 -19.59 9.53 18.22
N ASP A 67 -19.46 8.44 17.46
CA ASP A 67 -19.80 8.26 16.03
C ASP A 67 -20.18 9.53 15.24
N GLY A 68 -19.21 10.44 15.07
CA GLY A 68 -19.32 11.59 14.17
C GLY A 68 -19.75 12.94 14.77
N GLY A 69 -19.86 13.09 16.09
CA GLY A 69 -20.21 14.37 16.72
C GLY A 69 -19.31 14.76 17.90
N PHE A 70 -18.71 15.95 17.83
CA PHE A 70 -18.02 16.58 18.98
C PHE A 70 -19.07 17.17 19.93
N TYR A 71 -19.36 16.48 21.04
CA TYR A 71 -20.13 17.08 22.14
C TYR A 71 -19.14 17.62 23.18
N GLN A 72 -18.94 18.93 23.17
CA GLN A 72 -18.27 19.63 24.26
C GLN A 72 -19.29 19.74 25.40
N MET A 73 -19.08 19.04 26.51
CA MET A 73 -19.87 19.32 27.72
C MET A 73 -19.46 20.70 28.23
N ASP A 74 -20.36 21.68 28.08
CA ASP A 74 -20.21 22.98 28.72
C ASP A 74 -20.13 22.78 30.24
N ILE A 75 -18.91 22.86 30.77
CA ILE A 75 -18.66 23.10 32.20
C ILE A 75 -18.99 24.56 32.51
N HIS A 76 -20.28 24.90 32.40
CA HIS A 76 -20.85 26.15 32.89
C HIS A 76 -22.18 25.88 33.59
N ASN A 77 -22.12 25.17 34.71
CA ASN A 77 -23.06 25.37 35.81
C ASN A 77 -22.54 24.72 37.10
N ILE A 78 -21.68 25.43 37.82
CA ILE A 78 -21.56 25.26 39.27
C ILE A 78 -22.05 26.58 39.86
N PRO A 79 -23.24 26.64 40.49
CA PRO A 79 -23.60 27.78 41.34
C PRO A 79 -22.71 27.87 42.58
#